data_AF-K1RYX9-F1
#
_entry.id   AF-K1RYX9-F1
#
_cell.length_a   1.000
_cell.length_b   1.000
_cell.length_c   1.000
_cell.angle_alpha   90.00
_cell.angle_beta   90.00
_cell.angle_gamma   90.00
#
_symmetry.space_group_name_H-M   'P 1'
#
loop_
_entity.id
_entity.type
_entity.pdbx_description
1 polymer ?
#
loop_
_entity_poly.entity_id
_entity_poly.type
_entity_poly.pdbx_seq_one_letter_code
_entity_poly.pdbx_strand_id
1 'polypeptide(L)'
;MEDKMDILNKAKTGKKERPIKVVQFGEGNFLRGFVDYMIDIANEQGKFDGDIVLIKPIEFGNLDMFHKQDCQYTVSLRGNVNGEAKIINRIVTSVADAVDTYNEYDKYMGLAEIDTLRFVVSNTTEAGIVYDSTSLLVWSLGLSLYLSL
;
A
#
# COMPACT_ATOMS: atom_id res chain seq x y z
N MET A 1 -13.37 -32.46 1.29
CA MET A 1 -13.03 -31.69 2.50
C MET A 1 -12.21 -30.52 2.02
N GLU A 2 -12.87 -29.40 1.78
CA GLU A 2 -12.23 -28.18 1.31
C GLU A 2 -11.40 -27.65 2.48
N ASP A 3 -10.08 -27.68 2.31
CA ASP A 3 -9.12 -27.18 3.28
C ASP A 3 -9.50 -25.71 3.53
N LYS A 4 -10.07 -25.41 4.71
CA LYS A 4 -10.35 -24.03 5.09
C LYS A 4 -8.99 -23.36 5.22
N MET A 5 -8.50 -22.79 4.12
CA MET A 5 -7.35 -21.90 4.15
C MET A 5 -7.58 -20.94 5.31
N ASP A 6 -6.62 -20.90 6.22
CA ASP A 6 -6.72 -20.10 7.42
C ASP A 6 -6.53 -18.62 7.03
N ILE A 7 -7.61 -17.99 6.55
CA ILE A 7 -7.62 -16.63 5.99
C ILE A 7 -7.20 -15.64 7.09
N LEU A 8 -6.23 -14.77 6.80
CA LEU A 8 -5.82 -13.68 7.70
C LEU A 8 -6.97 -12.70 7.91
N ASN A 9 -7.06 -12.12 9.11
CA ASN A 9 -8.03 -11.07 9.42
C ASN A 9 -7.50 -10.19 10.56
N LYS A 10 -8.19 -9.08 10.85
CA LYS A 10 -7.78 -8.14 11.92
C LYS A 10 -7.71 -8.80 13.29
N ALA A 11 -8.65 -9.68 13.61
CA ALA A 11 -8.72 -10.36 14.91
C ALA A 11 -7.51 -11.28 15.16
N LYS A 12 -7.07 -12.01 14.13
CA LYS A 12 -5.89 -12.90 14.21
C LYS A 12 -4.57 -12.14 14.30
N THR A 13 -4.50 -11.00 13.63
CA THR A 13 -3.28 -10.20 13.53
C THR A 13 -3.12 -9.19 14.67
N GLY A 14 -4.19 -8.96 15.45
CA GLY A 14 -4.20 -7.94 16.49
C GLY A 14 -4.03 -6.53 15.92
N LYS A 15 -4.58 -6.27 14.72
CA LYS A 15 -4.45 -4.97 14.04
C LYS A 15 -4.87 -3.84 14.97
N LYS A 16 -3.96 -2.89 15.21
CA LYS A 16 -4.28 -1.61 15.83
C LYS A 16 -4.95 -0.70 14.80
N GLU A 17 -6.05 -0.07 15.18
CA GLU A 17 -6.66 0.97 14.35
C GLU A 17 -5.90 2.28 14.50
N ARG A 18 -5.57 2.91 13.38
CA ARG A 18 -4.81 4.17 13.29
C ARG A 18 -5.51 5.11 12.31
N PRO A 19 -5.34 6.44 12.46
CA PRO A 19 -5.86 7.37 11.47
C PRO A 19 -5.25 7.12 10.09
N ILE A 20 -6.02 7.36 9.04
CA ILE A 20 -5.52 7.28 7.67
C ILE A 20 -4.59 8.47 7.43
N LYS A 21 -3.31 8.17 7.16
CA LYS A 21 -2.29 9.21 6.87
C LYS A 21 -1.70 9.08 5.48
N VAL A 22 -1.93 7.94 4.81
CA VAL A 22 -1.35 7.64 3.51
C VAL A 22 -2.43 7.15 2.57
N VAL A 23 -2.46 7.73 1.38
CA VAL A 23 -3.20 7.21 0.23
C VAL A 23 -2.19 6.72 -0.79
N GLN A 24 -2.38 5.50 -1.28
CA GLN A 24 -1.46 4.86 -2.21
C GLN A 24 -2.16 4.52 -3.52
N PHE A 25 -1.72 5.15 -4.61
CA PHE A 25 -2.16 4.81 -5.97
C PHE A 25 -1.34 3.64 -6.50
N GLY A 26 -2.00 2.48 -6.58
CA GLY A 26 -1.42 1.21 -6.98
C GLY A 26 -1.36 0.21 -5.83
N GLU A 27 -1.89 -0.97 -6.09
CA GLU A 27 -2.01 -2.12 -5.18
C GLU A 27 -1.01 -3.24 -5.50
N GLY A 28 -0.10 -2.98 -6.44
CA GLY A 28 0.90 -3.94 -6.94
C GLY A 28 1.93 -4.36 -5.89
N ASN A 29 2.59 -5.48 -6.16
CA ASN A 29 3.55 -6.12 -5.23
C ASN A 29 4.72 -5.22 -4.82
N PHE A 30 5.16 -4.30 -5.70
CA PHE A 30 6.30 -3.43 -5.40
C PHE A 30 6.02 -2.49 -4.23
N LEU A 31 4.93 -1.72 -4.29
CA LEU A 31 4.57 -0.80 -3.22
C LEU A 31 4.25 -1.56 -1.92
N ARG A 32 3.60 -2.72 -2.02
CA ARG A 32 3.33 -3.59 -0.87
C ARG A 32 4.58 -4.14 -0.20
N GLY A 33 5.60 -4.49 -0.97
CA GLY A 33 6.88 -4.98 -0.47
C GLY A 33 7.82 -3.88 0.02
N PHE A 34 7.54 -2.62 -0.31
CA PHE A 34 8.42 -1.49 -0.05
C PHE A 34 7.78 -0.45 0.88
N VAL A 35 6.79 0.29 0.40
CA VAL A 35 6.14 1.39 1.13
C VAL A 35 5.36 0.87 2.31
N ASP A 36 4.45 -0.07 2.08
CA ASP A 36 3.59 -0.62 3.14
C ASP A 36 4.45 -1.31 4.20
N TYR A 37 5.49 -2.04 3.77
CA TYR A 37 6.45 -2.69 4.63
C TYR A 37 7.21 -1.70 5.54
N MET A 38 7.67 -0.58 5.00
CA MET A 38 8.36 0.46 5.77
C MET A 38 7.44 1.15 6.77
N ILE A 39 6.21 1.45 6.36
CA ILE A 39 5.19 2.05 7.25
C ILE A 39 4.85 1.08 8.39
N ASP A 40 4.73 -0.21 8.10
CA ASP A 40 4.45 -1.23 9.11
C ASP A 40 5.56 -1.34 10.15
N ILE A 41 6.83 -1.32 9.72
CA ILE A 41 7.98 -1.22 10.63
C ILE A 41 7.92 0.08 11.45
N ALA A 42 7.64 1.21 10.82
CA ALA A 42 7.60 2.49 11.50
C ALA A 42 6.46 2.55 12.55
N ASN A 43 5.34 1.90 12.26
CA ASN A 43 4.22 1.73 13.19
C ASN A 43 4.60 0.81 14.37
N GLU A 44 5.29 -0.30 14.11
CA GLU A 44 5.84 -1.20 15.14
C GLU A 44 6.82 -0.47 16.08
N GLN A 45 7.64 0.42 15.53
CA GLN A 45 8.59 1.25 16.30
C GLN A 45 7.94 2.48 16.97
N GLY A 46 6.63 2.69 16.81
CA GLY A 46 5.91 3.83 17.37
C GLY A 46 6.31 5.19 16.77
N LYS A 47 6.77 5.23 15.52
CA LYS A 47 7.30 6.44 14.86
C LYS A 47 6.33 7.13 13.90
N PHE A 48 5.32 6.42 13.38
CA PHE A 48 4.41 6.96 12.37
C PHE A 48 2.95 7.06 12.85
N ASP A 49 2.44 5.97 13.42
CA ASP A 49 1.07 5.81 13.92
C ASP A 49 0.01 6.27 12.90
N GLY A 50 0.03 5.63 11.72
CA GLY A 50 -0.91 5.92 10.64
C GLY A 50 -1.07 4.74 9.69
N ASP A 51 -2.28 4.59 9.17
CA ASP A 51 -2.64 3.53 8.22
C ASP A 51 -2.74 4.07 6.78
N ILE A 52 -2.76 3.11 5.85
CA ILE A 52 -2.72 3.29 4.41
C ILE A 52 -4.07 2.88 3.82
N VAL A 53 -4.56 3.67 2.86
CA VAL A 53 -5.63 3.25 1.94
C VAL A 53 -5.03 3.01 0.56
N LEU A 54 -5.24 1.81 0.04
CA LEU A 54 -4.84 1.44 -1.32
C LEU A 54 -5.91 1.87 -2.32
N ILE A 55 -5.49 2.39 -3.46
CA ILE A 55 -6.37 2.73 -4.57
C ILE A 55 -5.99 1.85 -5.74
N LYS A 56 -6.98 1.13 -6.30
CA LYS A 56 -6.86 0.44 -7.59
C LYS A 56 -7.24 1.41 -8.71
N PRO A 57 -6.27 1.90 -9.50
CA PRO A 57 -6.53 2.93 -10.51
C PRO A 57 -6.91 2.36 -11.88
N ILE A 58 -6.94 1.03 -12.03
CA ILE A 58 -7.25 0.33 -13.29
C ILE A 58 -8.62 -0.36 -13.22
N GLU A 59 -9.30 -0.47 -14.35
CA GLU A 59 -10.63 -1.08 -14.43
C GLU A 59 -10.60 -2.60 -14.19
N PHE A 60 -9.58 -3.29 -14.71
CA PHE A 60 -9.46 -4.73 -14.61
C PHE A 60 -8.94 -5.20 -13.24
N GLY A 61 -9.37 -6.40 -12.82
CA GLY A 61 -9.08 -6.97 -11.50
C GLY A 61 -10.10 -6.57 -10.43
N ASN A 62 -10.03 -7.20 -9.25
CA ASN A 62 -10.92 -6.89 -8.12
C ASN A 62 -10.14 -6.82 -6.80
N LEU A 63 -10.79 -6.26 -5.79
CA LEU A 63 -10.23 -6.10 -4.44
C LEU A 63 -10.72 -7.18 -3.47
N ASP A 64 -11.42 -8.21 -3.95
CA ASP A 64 -12.06 -9.24 -3.12
C ASP A 64 -11.08 -9.89 -2.16
N MET A 65 -9.85 -10.17 -2.59
CA MET A 65 -8.84 -10.80 -1.72
C MET A 65 -8.32 -9.86 -0.64
N PHE A 66 -8.25 -8.55 -0.92
CA PHE A 66 -7.95 -7.56 0.12
C PHE A 66 -9.07 -7.54 1.14
N HIS A 67 -10.32 -7.39 0.70
CA HIS A 67 -11.47 -7.29 1.60
C HIS A 67 -11.72 -8.58 2.39
N LYS A 68 -11.55 -9.76 1.78
CA LYS A 68 -11.66 -11.06 2.47
C LYS A 68 -10.65 -11.24 3.60
N GLN A 69 -9.51 -10.55 3.53
CA GLN A 69 -8.44 -10.63 4.52
C GLN A 69 -8.38 -9.40 5.44
N ASP A 70 -9.40 -8.54 5.44
CA ASP A 70 -9.37 -7.23 6.09
C ASP A 70 -8.11 -6.40 5.75
N CYS A 71 -7.67 -6.49 4.50
CA CYS A 71 -6.45 -5.91 3.96
C CYS A 71 -5.13 -6.40 4.58
N GLN A 72 -5.14 -7.51 5.32
CA GLN A 72 -3.95 -8.13 5.89
C GLN A 72 -3.29 -9.09 4.90
N TYR A 73 -1.96 -9.00 4.75
CA TYR A 73 -1.19 -9.91 3.90
C TYR A 73 0.22 -10.09 4.42
N THR A 74 0.87 -11.16 3.94
CA THR A 74 2.26 -11.47 4.29
C THR A 74 3.20 -11.00 3.19
N VAL A 75 4.21 -10.21 3.56
CA VAL A 75 5.36 -9.89 2.72
C VAL A 75 6.48 -10.88 3.06
N SER A 76 6.94 -11.62 2.04
CA SER A 76 8.08 -12.54 2.13
C SER A 76 9.28 -11.92 1.45
N LEU A 77 10.22 -11.38 2.23
CA LEU A 77 11.50 -10.89 1.73
C LEU A 77 12.46 -12.06 1.62
N ARG A 78 12.97 -12.30 0.42
CA ARG A 78 13.96 -13.34 0.13
C ARG A 78 15.22 -12.70 -0.39
N GLY A 79 16.35 -13.02 0.23
CA GLY A 79 17.64 -12.48 -0.17
C GLY A 79 18.77 -13.41 0.21
N ASN A 80 19.96 -13.11 -0.30
CA ASN A 80 21.20 -13.75 0.13
C ASN A 80 21.91 -12.81 1.10
N VAL A 81 22.14 -13.26 2.33
CA VAL A 81 22.90 -12.52 3.34
C VAL A 81 24.13 -13.36 3.70
N ASN A 82 25.32 -12.85 3.42
CA ASN A 82 26.59 -13.53 3.70
C ASN A 82 26.74 -14.93 3.07
N GLY A 83 26.15 -15.16 1.89
CA GLY A 83 26.19 -16.46 1.20
C GLY A 83 25.04 -17.40 1.56
N GLU A 84 24.21 -17.04 2.55
CA GLU A 84 23.07 -17.86 2.99
C GLU A 84 21.74 -17.29 2.51
N ALA A 85 20.87 -18.17 2.00
CA ALA A 85 19.51 -17.81 1.64
C ALA A 85 18.71 -17.49 2.91
N LYS A 86 18.24 -16.25 3.01
CA LYS A 86 17.42 -15.77 4.12
C LYS A 86 16.03 -15.41 3.63
N ILE A 87 15.02 -15.93 4.34
CA ILE A 87 13.61 -15.61 4.13
C ILE A 87 13.09 -14.92 5.39
N ILE A 88 12.53 -13.74 5.23
CA ILE A 88 11.89 -12.97 6.30
C ILE A 88 10.42 -12.79 5.91
N ASN A 89 9.53 -13.37 6.70
CA ASN A 89 8.09 -13.20 6.52
C ASN A 89 7.59 -12.18 7.55
N ARG A 90 6.88 -11.15 7.10
CA ARG A 90 6.18 -10.17 7.96
C ARG A 90 4.73 -10.13 7.54
N ILE A 91 3.83 -10.17 8.51
CA ILE A 91 2.42 -9.85 8.28
C ILE A 91 2.30 -8.32 8.33
N VAL A 92 1.85 -7.71 7.24
CA VAL A 92 1.60 -6.28 7.15
C VAL A 92 0.21 -6.01 7.73
N THR A 93 0.13 -5.05 8.63
CA THR A 93 -1.11 -4.65 9.33
C THR A 93 -1.49 -3.19 9.18
N SER A 94 -0.70 -2.45 8.38
CA SER A 94 -0.82 -1.01 8.22
C SER A 94 -1.74 -0.57 7.09
N VAL A 95 -2.37 -1.51 6.37
CA VAL A 95 -3.41 -1.20 5.38
C VAL A 95 -4.77 -1.27 6.06
N ALA A 96 -5.50 -0.15 6.02
CA ALA A 96 -6.83 -0.06 6.61
C ALA A 96 -7.92 -0.48 5.62
N ASP A 97 -7.75 -0.14 4.34
CA ASP A 97 -8.75 -0.38 3.30
C ASP A 97 -8.13 -0.37 1.90
N ALA A 98 -8.88 -0.89 0.93
CA ALA A 98 -8.59 -0.80 -0.49
C ALA A 98 -9.85 -0.32 -1.23
N VAL A 99 -9.67 0.63 -2.15
CA VAL A 99 -10.76 1.32 -2.87
C VAL A 99 -10.61 1.16 -4.38
N ASP A 100 -11.70 0.80 -5.05
CA ASP A 100 -11.77 0.75 -6.50
C ASP A 100 -12.26 2.11 -7.06
N THR A 101 -11.45 2.77 -7.88
CA THR A 101 -11.82 4.10 -8.43
C THR A 101 -13.04 4.08 -9.36
N TYR A 102 -13.32 2.93 -9.99
CA TYR A 102 -14.41 2.79 -10.96
C TYR A 102 -15.71 2.36 -10.29
N ASN A 103 -15.62 1.41 -9.35
CA ASN A 103 -16.80 0.86 -8.68
C ASN A 103 -17.18 1.60 -7.40
N GLU A 104 -16.25 2.33 -6.78
CA GLU A 104 -16.44 3.03 -5.50
C GLU A 104 -16.05 4.52 -5.63
N TYR A 105 -16.51 5.20 -6.68
CA TYR A 105 -16.09 6.57 -7.01
C TYR A 105 -16.31 7.57 -5.85
N ASP A 106 -17.47 7.53 -5.19
CA ASP A 106 -17.77 8.44 -4.08
C ASP A 106 -16.82 8.23 -2.89
N LYS A 107 -16.48 6.96 -2.59
CA LYS A 107 -15.51 6.60 -1.56
C LYS A 107 -14.11 7.09 -1.93
N TYR A 108 -13.73 6.94 -3.19
CA TYR A 108 -12.46 7.45 -3.73
C TYR A 108 -12.38 8.97 -3.61
N MET A 109 -13.42 9.73 -4.00
CA MET A 109 -13.45 11.18 -3.84
C MET A 109 -13.34 11.61 -2.37
N GLY A 110 -14.02 10.90 -1.47
CA GLY A 110 -13.95 11.17 -0.03
C GLY A 110 -12.56 11.01 0.60
N LEU A 111 -11.64 10.28 -0.05
CA LEU A 111 -10.25 10.17 0.44
C LEU A 111 -9.51 11.52 0.44
N ALA A 112 -9.87 12.43 -0.47
CA ALA A 112 -9.26 13.76 -0.54
C ALA A 112 -9.69 14.69 0.62
N GLU A 113 -10.79 14.34 1.30
CA GLU A 113 -11.37 15.12 2.40
C GLU A 113 -10.87 14.64 3.78
N ILE A 114 -9.97 13.65 3.83
CA ILE A 114 -9.44 13.12 5.09
C ILE A 114 -8.47 14.14 5.72
N ASP A 115 -8.88 14.75 6.82
CA ASP A 115 -8.07 15.75 7.55
C ASP A 115 -6.71 15.21 8.03
N THR A 116 -6.61 13.91 8.33
CA THR A 116 -5.37 13.28 8.81
C THR A 116 -4.43 12.86 7.67
N LEU A 117 -4.87 12.98 6.41
CA LEU A 117 -4.09 12.58 5.25
C LEU A 117 -2.82 13.45 5.14
N ARG A 118 -1.67 12.80 5.02
CA ARG A 118 -0.37 13.47 5.03
C ARG A 118 0.48 13.14 3.80
N PHE A 119 0.33 11.94 3.25
CA PHE A 119 1.13 11.49 2.13
C PHE A 119 0.25 10.87 1.05
N VAL A 120 0.62 11.16 -0.20
CA VAL A 120 0.15 10.44 -1.37
C VAL A 120 1.36 9.75 -1.97
N VAL A 121 1.25 8.43 -2.19
CA VAL A 121 2.32 7.63 -2.77
C VAL A 121 1.80 6.99 -4.04
N SER A 122 2.64 6.94 -5.07
CA SER A 122 2.34 6.22 -6.30
C SER A 122 3.61 5.63 -6.88
N ASN A 123 3.47 4.51 -7.58
CA ASN A 123 4.49 3.98 -8.46
C ASN A 123 3.99 4.10 -9.90
N THR A 124 4.16 5.28 -10.47
CA THR A 124 3.95 5.51 -11.90
C THR A 124 5.27 5.28 -12.63
N THR A 125 5.23 4.55 -13.74
CA THR A 125 6.37 4.56 -14.68
C THR A 125 6.47 5.93 -15.34
N GLU A 126 7.54 6.17 -16.09
CA GLU A 126 7.78 7.41 -16.83
C GLU A 126 6.63 7.76 -17.80
N ALA A 127 5.82 6.76 -18.20
CA ALA A 127 4.62 6.95 -19.03
C ALA A 127 3.39 7.51 -18.28
N GLY A 128 3.40 7.49 -16.94
CA GLY A 128 2.28 7.93 -16.10
C GLY A 128 2.32 9.41 -15.70
N ILE A 129 3.42 10.12 -15.97
CA ILE A 129 3.56 11.55 -15.68
C ILE A 129 3.62 12.30 -17.01
N VAL A 130 2.51 12.94 -17.38
CA VAL A 130 2.45 13.77 -18.59
C VAL A 130 2.68 15.22 -18.19
N TYR A 131 3.77 15.80 -18.69
CA TYR A 131 3.98 17.24 -18.58
C TYR A 131 3.08 17.97 -19.58
N ASP A 132 2.10 18.71 -19.07
CA ASP A 132 1.32 19.64 -19.87
C ASP A 132 1.81 21.07 -19.62
N SER A 133 2.43 21.66 -20.64
CA SER A 133 2.96 23.03 -20.61
C SER A 133 1.91 24.12 -20.39
N THR A 134 0.62 23.79 -20.53
CA THR A 134 -0.51 24.72 -20.28
C THR A 134 -1.11 24.57 -18.88
N SER A 135 -0.72 23.51 -18.15
CA SER A 135 -1.16 23.26 -16.78
C SER A 135 -0.37 24.11 -15.78
N LEU A 136 -1.06 25.04 -15.11
CA LEU A 136 -0.52 25.82 -13.99
C LEU A 136 -0.50 25.00 -12.69
N LEU A 137 0.21 23.87 -12.64
CA LEU A 137 0.47 23.15 -11.39
C LEU A 137 1.81 22.40 -11.46
N VAL A 138 2.83 22.99 -10.84
CA VAL A 138 4.13 22.34 -10.59
C VAL A 138 4.01 21.51 -9.32
N TRP A 139 4.04 20.19 -9.45
CA TRP A 139 4.47 19.29 -8.38
C TRP A 139 5.61 18.41 -8.91
N SER A 140 6.84 18.87 -8.69
CA SER A 140 8.02 18.01 -8.81
C SER A 140 8.21 17.29 -7.48
N LEU A 141 7.74 16.04 -7.40
CA LEU A 141 8.24 15.05 -6.45
C LEU A 141 8.51 13.75 -7.21
N GLY A 142 9.53 13.80 -8.08
CA GLY A 142 10.14 12.59 -8.62
C GLY A 142 11.02 11.95 -7.55
N LEU A 143 10.56 10.87 -6.92
CA LEU A 143 11.46 9.97 -6.20
C LEU A 143 12.01 8.94 -7.20
N SER A 144 13.08 9.31 -7.91
CA SER A 144 13.83 8.36 -8.73
C SER A 144 14.80 7.60 -7.82
N LEU A 145 14.48 6.33 -7.51
CA LEU A 145 15.39 5.44 -6.78
C LEU A 145 16.33 4.75 -7.79
N TYR A 146 17.49 5.35 -8.06
CA TYR A 146 18.57 4.66 -8.74
C TYR A 146 19.25 3.70 -7.76
N LEU A 147 18.97 2.40 -7.85
CA LEU A 147 19.89 1.38 -7.36
C LEU A 147 20.89 1.05 -8.47
N SER A 148 22.11 1.54 -8.34
CA SER A 148 23.24 0.85 -8.96
C SER A 148 23.50 -0.40 -8.13
N LEU A 149 23.46 -1.56 -8.80
CA LEU A 149 24.14 -2.77 -8.32
C LEU A 149 25.64 -2.52 -8.20
#